data_AF-A0AAN8TBG5-F1
#
_entry.id   AF-A0AAN8TBG5-F1
#
_cell.length_a   1.000
_cell.length_b   1.000
_cell.length_c   1.000
_cell.angle_alpha   90.00
_cell.angle_beta   90.00
_cell.angle_gamma   90.00
#
_symmetry.space_group_name_H-M   'P 1'
#
loop_
_entity.id
_entity.type
_entity.pdbx_description
1 polymer ?
#
loop_
_entity_poly.entity_id
_entity_poly.type
_entity_poly.pdbx_seq_one_letter_code
_entity_poly.pdbx_strand_id
1 'polypeptide(L)'
;MAFFYANIFLFFFLHQLIIFSNGQNITIKGGYWLRESELSLDKIDLTPFTRLFCGFADINSQTNQLILTSPNSSFIQFTSIVQQKNPSAKTLLSIGGGGANKTTYGVMATIPNSRKKFY
;
A
#
# COMPACT_ATOMS: atom_id res chain seq x y z
N MET A 1 -41.22 19.95 -26.30
CA MET A 1 -39.93 19.34 -26.69
C MET A 1 -38.75 19.93 -25.93
N ALA A 2 -38.44 21.23 -26.04
CA ALA A 2 -37.28 21.85 -25.36
C ALA A 2 -37.24 21.63 -23.83
N PHE A 3 -38.40 21.70 -23.15
CA PHE A 3 -38.51 21.46 -21.71
C PHE A 3 -38.09 20.03 -21.30
N PHE A 4 -38.37 19.04 -22.13
CA PHE A 4 -38.02 17.65 -21.86
C PHE A 4 -36.51 17.41 -21.96
N TYR A 5 -35.86 17.97 -23.00
CA TYR A 5 -34.40 17.91 -23.16
C TYR A 5 -33.65 18.66 -22.06
N ALA A 6 -34.18 19.79 -21.58
CA ALA A 6 -33.60 20.54 -20.48
C ALA A 6 -33.59 19.74 -19.17
N ASN A 7 -34.65 18.99 -18.87
CA ASN A 7 -34.73 18.13 -17.68
C ASN A 7 -33.75 16.95 -17.76
N ILE A 8 -33.58 16.34 -18.95
CA ILE A 8 -32.60 15.27 -19.17
C ILE A 8 -31.18 15.80 -18.96
N PHE A 9 -30.85 16.94 -19.56
CA PHE A 9 -29.54 17.57 -19.40
C PHE A 9 -29.26 17.90 -17.92
N LEU A 10 -30.24 18.47 -17.22
CA LEU A 10 -30.13 18.79 -15.80
C LEU A 10 -29.89 17.53 -14.95
N PHE A 11 -30.57 16.42 -15.26
CA PHE A 11 -30.36 15.15 -14.57
C PHE A 11 -28.94 14.62 -14.75
N PHE A 12 -28.40 14.63 -15.98
CA PHE A 12 -27.02 14.22 -16.23
C PHE A 12 -25.99 15.15 -15.57
N PHE A 13 -26.25 16.46 -15.58
CA PHE A 13 -25.39 17.46 -14.93
C PHE A 13 -25.36 17.29 -13.41
N LEU A 14 -26.52 17.06 -12.79
CA LEU A 14 -26.63 16.74 -11.36
C LEU A 14 -25.93 15.42 -11.02
N HIS A 15 -26.04 14.40 -11.87
CA HIS A 15 -25.35 13.12 -11.67
C HIS A 15 -23.83 13.28 -11.73
N GLN A 16 -23.32 14.07 -12.69
CA GLN A 16 -21.89 14.40 -12.76
C GLN A 16 -21.44 15.19 -11.52
N LEU A 17 -22.20 16.19 -11.07
CA LEU A 17 -21.90 16.94 -9.85
C LEU A 17 -21.84 16.04 -8.61
N ILE A 18 -22.71 15.03 -8.48
CA ILE A 18 -22.66 14.05 -7.39
C ILE A 18 -21.38 13.21 -7.46
N ILE A 19 -20.97 12.77 -8.65
CA ILE A 19 -19.71 12.03 -8.86
C ILE A 19 -18.49 12.90 -8.50
N PHE A 20 -18.47 14.18 -8.92
CA PHE A 20 -17.38 15.11 -8.59
C PHE A 20 -17.37 15.54 -7.11
N SER A 21 -18.54 15.63 -6.47
CA SER A 21 -18.65 15.93 -5.03
C SER A 21 -18.18 14.79 -4.14
N ASN A 22 -18.17 13.56 -4.64
CA ASN A 22 -17.50 12.41 -4.04
C ASN A 22 -15.98 12.46 -4.27
N GLY A 23 -15.39 13.65 -4.08
CA GLY A 23 -13.96 13.76 -3.80
C GLY A 23 -13.71 12.89 -2.58
N GLN A 24 -13.19 11.68 -2.80
CA GLN A 24 -12.96 10.71 -1.75
C GLN A 24 -12.03 11.37 -0.74
N ASN A 25 -12.54 11.76 0.43
CA ASN A 25 -11.72 12.06 1.59
C ASN A 25 -11.11 10.74 2.04
N ILE A 26 -10.07 10.28 1.33
CA ILE A 26 -9.37 9.03 1.62
C ILE A 26 -8.58 9.27 2.90
N THR A 27 -9.25 9.10 4.03
CA THR A 27 -8.58 9.12 5.34
C THR A 27 -7.70 7.88 5.42
N ILE A 28 -6.39 8.10 5.52
CA ILE A 28 -5.42 7.02 5.71
C ILE A 28 -5.35 6.71 7.20
N LYS A 29 -5.86 5.55 7.59
CA LYS A 29 -5.65 4.95 8.91
C LYS A 29 -4.60 3.85 8.73
N GLY A 30 -3.34 4.23 8.94
CA GLY A 30 -2.18 3.39 8.69
C GLY A 30 -1.78 2.55 9.91
N GLY A 31 -1.34 1.31 9.67
CA GLY A 31 -0.75 0.45 10.71
C GLY A 31 0.44 -0.33 10.18
N TYR A 32 1.53 -0.39 10.95
CA TYR A 32 2.67 -1.25 10.63
C TYR A 32 2.51 -2.61 11.31
N TRP A 33 2.76 -3.66 10.54
CA TRP A 33 2.97 -5.00 11.06
C TRP A 33 4.41 -5.39 10.80
N LEU A 34 5.15 -5.69 11.86
CA LEU A 34 6.56 -6.06 11.80
C LEU A 34 6.68 -7.57 11.95
N ARG A 35 7.45 -8.21 11.08
CA ARG A 35 7.72 -9.67 11.16
C ARG A 35 8.24 -10.10 12.53
N GLU A 36 9.10 -9.25 13.09
CA GLU A 36 9.76 -9.46 14.39
C GLU A 36 8.79 -9.30 15.56
N SER A 37 7.58 -8.78 15.31
CA SER A 37 6.55 -8.78 16.34
C SER A 37 6.08 -10.22 16.57
N GLU A 38 5.94 -10.60 17.84
CA GLU A 38 5.33 -11.88 18.25
C GLU A 38 3.81 -11.93 17.95
N LEU A 39 3.28 -10.90 17.28
CA LEU A 39 1.86 -10.70 17.06
C LEU A 39 1.44 -11.30 15.71
N SER A 40 0.75 -12.43 15.77
CA SER A 40 0.14 -13.02 14.58
C SER A 40 -0.95 -12.10 14.00
N LEU A 41 -0.88 -11.83 12.69
CA LEU A 41 -1.88 -11.05 11.94
C LEU A 41 -3.31 -11.54 12.14
N ASP A 42 -3.50 -12.86 12.24
CA ASP A 42 -4.81 -13.46 12.43
C ASP A 42 -5.46 -13.07 13.76
N LYS A 43 -4.66 -12.61 14.74
CA LYS A 43 -5.14 -12.19 16.06
C LYS A 43 -5.39 -10.69 16.19
N ILE A 44 -5.05 -9.89 15.17
CA ILE A 44 -5.19 -8.42 15.20
C ILE A 44 -6.53 -8.01 14.61
N ASP A 45 -7.25 -7.09 15.26
CA ASP A 45 -8.38 -6.42 14.60
C ASP A 45 -7.86 -5.44 13.53
N LEU A 46 -8.15 -5.75 12.27
CA LEU A 46 -7.71 -4.98 11.11
C LEU A 46 -8.79 -4.03 10.58
N THR A 47 -10.00 -4.06 11.14
CA THR A 47 -11.11 -3.19 10.75
C THR A 47 -10.84 -1.69 10.88
N PRO A 48 -10.04 -1.17 11.85
CA PRO A 48 -9.84 0.27 11.95
C PRO A 48 -8.87 0.82 10.90
N PHE A 49 -8.12 -0.03 10.18
CA PHE A 49 -7.11 0.40 9.23
C PHE A 49 -7.64 0.49 7.81
N THR A 50 -7.19 1.50 7.07
CA THR A 50 -7.42 1.60 5.62
C THR A 50 -6.16 1.22 4.84
N ARG A 51 -4.97 1.29 5.46
CA ARG A 51 -3.68 0.88 4.90
C ARG A 51 -2.86 0.10 5.92
N LEU A 52 -2.33 -1.05 5.53
CA LEU A 52 -1.45 -1.84 6.37
C LEU A 52 -0.09 -2.05 5.70
N PHE A 53 0.98 -1.86 6.46
CA PHE A 53 2.36 -1.86 6.00
C PHE A 53 3.08 -3.10 6.54
N CYS A 54 3.55 -3.98 5.67
CA CYS A 54 4.33 -5.16 6.02
C CYS A 54 5.82 -4.78 6.06
N GLY A 55 6.41 -4.78 7.26
CA GLY A 55 7.79 -4.35 7.51
C GLY A 55 8.72 -5.50 7.94
N PHE A 56 9.96 -5.59 7.44
CA PHE A 56 10.55 -4.88 6.29
C PHE A 56 11.18 -5.87 5.30
N ALA A 57 11.18 -5.47 4.02
CA ALA A 57 12.05 -6.01 2.98
C ALA A 57 13.39 -5.28 2.97
N ASP A 58 14.43 -5.92 2.46
CA ASP A 58 15.78 -5.38 2.38
C ASP A 58 16.26 -5.20 0.94
N ILE A 59 17.43 -4.59 0.76
CA ILE A 59 18.16 -4.54 -0.50
C ILE A 59 19.37 -5.46 -0.40
N ASN A 60 19.58 -6.32 -1.39
CA ASN A 60 20.84 -7.03 -1.55
C ASN A 60 21.93 -6.03 -2.01
N SER A 61 22.98 -5.86 -1.21
CA SER A 61 24.05 -4.87 -1.48
C SER A 61 24.89 -5.15 -2.73
N GLN A 62 24.88 -6.39 -3.23
CA GLN A 62 25.63 -6.80 -4.42
C GLN A 62 24.79 -6.61 -5.69
N THR A 63 23.51 -6.94 -5.63
CA THR A 63 22.62 -6.88 -6.81
C THR A 63 21.80 -5.61 -6.90
N ASN A 64 21.67 -4.84 -5.80
CA ASN A 64 20.75 -3.71 -5.64
C ASN A 64 19.26 -4.06 -5.80
N GLN A 65 18.91 -5.35 -5.73
CA GLN A 65 17.52 -5.81 -5.82
C GLN A 65 16.88 -5.90 -4.44
N LEU A 66 15.56 -5.74 -4.41
CA LEU A 66 14.75 -6.04 -3.23
C LEU A 66 14.82 -7.53 -2.89
N ILE A 67 14.96 -7.82 -1.61
CA ILE A 67 14.95 -9.17 -1.05
C ILE A 67 14.03 -9.24 0.14
N LEU A 68 13.41 -10.41 0.31
CA LEU A 68 12.70 -10.77 1.52
C LEU A 68 13.61 -11.67 2.34
N THR A 69 14.21 -11.09 3.38
CA THR A 69 15.17 -11.78 4.27
C THR A 69 14.42 -12.91 4.99
N SER A 70 14.63 -14.15 4.52
CA SER A 70 13.78 -15.31 4.78
C SER A 70 12.34 -15.12 4.29
N PRO A 71 11.96 -15.61 3.09
CA PRO A 71 10.58 -15.59 2.61
C PRO A 71 9.72 -16.54 3.46
N ASN A 72 9.45 -16.14 4.70
CA ASN A 72 8.51 -16.81 5.58
C ASN A 72 7.12 -16.66 4.96
N SER A 73 6.27 -17.67 5.14
CA SER A 73 4.89 -17.66 4.66
C SER A 73 4.14 -16.37 4.98
N SER A 74 4.46 -15.71 6.09
CA SER A 74 3.82 -14.47 6.53
C SER A 74 3.95 -13.29 5.55
N PHE A 75 5.08 -13.10 4.85
CA PHE A 75 5.19 -12.00 3.86
C PHE A 75 4.32 -12.29 2.64
N ILE A 76 4.33 -13.54 2.20
CA ILE A 76 3.58 -14.01 1.03
C ILE A 76 2.08 -13.97 1.32
N GLN A 77 1.68 -14.33 2.55
CA GLN A 77 0.28 -14.40 2.99
C GLN A 77 -0.24 -13.08 3.57
N PHE A 78 0.60 -12.07 3.77
CA PHE A 78 0.22 -10.81 4.42
C PHE A 78 -1.02 -10.20 3.79
N THR A 79 -0.98 -9.99 2.47
CA THR A 79 -2.09 -9.37 1.74
C THR A 79 -3.36 -10.21 1.79
N SER A 80 -3.26 -11.54 1.64
CA SER A 80 -4.43 -12.41 1.70
C SER A 80 -5.09 -12.39 3.08
N ILE A 81 -4.29 -12.44 4.16
CA ILE A 81 -4.81 -12.40 5.53
C ILE A 81 -5.49 -11.05 5.82
N VAL A 82 -4.84 -9.94 5.43
CA VAL A 82 -5.41 -8.60 5.61
C VAL A 82 -6.74 -8.48 4.88
N GLN A 83 -6.80 -8.90 3.61
CA GLN A 83 -8.00 -8.77 2.79
C GLN A 83 -9.12 -9.71 3.23
N GLN A 84 -8.80 -10.88 3.81
CA GLN A 84 -9.81 -11.76 4.39
C GLN A 84 -10.54 -11.10 5.58
N LYS A 85 -9.82 -10.32 6.41
CA LYS A 85 -10.39 -9.68 7.61
C LYS A 85 -10.92 -8.27 7.33
N ASN A 86 -10.34 -7.57 6.35
CA ASN A 86 -10.77 -6.25 5.91
C ASN A 86 -10.60 -6.13 4.37
N PRO A 87 -11.60 -6.55 3.59
CA PRO A 87 -11.53 -6.57 2.12
C PRO A 87 -11.27 -5.21 1.46
N SER A 88 -11.54 -4.12 2.17
CA SER A 88 -11.35 -2.74 1.69
C SER A 88 -9.94 -2.18 1.94
N ALA A 89 -9.18 -2.82 2.84
CA ALA A 89 -7.84 -2.36 3.18
C ALA A 89 -6.87 -2.61 2.02
N LYS A 90 -5.93 -1.67 1.83
CA LYS A 90 -4.79 -1.88 0.91
C LYS A 90 -3.54 -2.20 1.70
N THR A 91 -2.69 -3.05 1.13
CA THR A 91 -1.42 -3.45 1.72
C THR A 91 -0.24 -2.81 1.00
N LEU A 92 0.83 -2.54 1.72
CA LEU A 92 2.09 -2.04 1.19
C LEU A 92 3.25 -2.84 1.78
N LEU A 93 4.26 -3.12 0.95
CA LEU A 93 5.54 -3.66 1.40
C LEU A 93 6.45 -2.49 1.81
N SER A 94 6.88 -2.48 3.07
CA SER A 94 7.85 -1.49 3.57
C SER A 94 9.27 -2.02 3.38
N ILE A 95 10.19 -1.14 3.00
CA ILE A 95 11.57 -1.47 2.67
C ILE A 95 12.52 -0.73 3.62
N GLY A 96 13.54 -1.42 4.12
CA GLY A 96 14.54 -0.87 5.04
C GLY A 96 14.19 -1.08 6.49
N GLY A 97 13.78 -0.02 7.18
CA GLY A 97 13.57 -0.02 8.63
C GLY A 97 14.76 0.54 9.42
N GLY A 98 14.61 0.63 10.75
CA GLY A 98 15.56 1.33 11.62
C GLY A 98 16.96 0.70 11.66
N GLY A 99 17.07 -0.61 11.43
CA GLY A 99 18.32 -1.37 11.41
C GLY A 99 18.99 -1.49 10.03
N ALA A 100 18.41 -0.90 8.97
CA ALA A 100 18.91 -1.07 7.62
C ALA A 100 20.29 -0.41 7.40
N ASN A 101 21.12 -1.03 6.55
CA ASN A 101 22.44 -0.48 6.22
C ASN A 101 22.32 0.74 5.29
N LYS A 102 22.37 1.94 5.88
CA LYS A 102 22.23 3.23 5.18
C LYS A 102 23.21 3.39 4.01
N THR A 103 24.43 2.87 4.13
CA THR A 103 25.43 2.94 3.05
C THR A 103 25.00 2.15 1.84
N THR A 104 24.42 0.96 2.02
CA THR A 104 23.87 0.15 0.93
C THR A 104 22.80 0.92 0.14
N TYR A 105 21.85 1.55 0.84
CA TYR A 105 20.80 2.34 0.20
C TYR A 105 21.37 3.59 -0.48
N GLY A 106 22.36 4.24 0.12
CA GLY A 106 23.07 5.36 -0.48
C GLY A 106 23.76 4.97 -1.79
N VAL A 107 24.50 3.86 -1.81
CA VAL A 107 25.16 3.34 -3.02
C VAL A 107 24.15 2.95 -4.09
N MET A 108 23.05 2.29 -3.72
CA MET A 108 21.97 1.97 -4.67
C MET A 108 21.43 3.24 -5.34
N ALA A 109 21.28 4.33 -4.59
CA ALA A 109 20.69 5.57 -5.08
C ALA A 109 21.59 6.38 -6.03
N THR A 110 22.92 6.22 -6.01
CA THR A 110 23.84 7.08 -6.78
C THR A 110 23.86 6.74 -8.28
N ILE A 111 23.71 5.46 -8.65
CA ILE A 111 23.88 5.00 -10.04
C ILE A 111 22.51 4.71 -10.68
N PRO A 112 22.19 5.24 -11.88
CA PRO A 112 20.92 4.97 -12.56
C PRO A 112 20.59 3.48 -12.73
N ASN A 113 21.60 2.68 -13.08
CA ASN A 113 21.44 1.23 -13.23
C ASN A 113 21.16 0.53 -11.89
N SER A 114 21.74 1.00 -10.78
CA SER A 114 21.45 0.47 -9.45
C SER A 114 20.02 0.79 -9.02
N ARG A 115 19.55 2.03 -9.27
CA ARG A 115 18.14 2.40 -9.05
C ARG A 115 17.19 1.54 -9.87
N LYS A 116 17.49 1.32 -11.16
CA LYS A 116 16.69 0.44 -12.04
C LYS A 116 16.62 -1.02 -11.54
N LYS A 117 17.60 -1.51 -10.80
CA LYS A 117 17.53 -2.86 -10.21
C LYS A 117 16.70 -2.91 -8.94
N PHE A 118 16.56 -1.78 -8.25
CA PHE A 118 15.78 -1.65 -7.03
C PHE A 118 14.26 -1.59 -7.30
N TYR A 119 13.83 -0.97 -8.40
CA TYR A 119 12.42 -0.81 -8.78
C TYR A 119 12.06 -1.51 -10.09
#